data_AF-A0A2R6EIB3-F1
#
_entry.id   AF-A0A2R6EIB3-F1
#
_cell.length_a   1.000
_cell.length_b   1.000
_cell.length_c   1.000
_cell.angle_alpha   90.00
_cell.angle_beta   90.00
_cell.angle_gamma   90.00
#
_symmetry.space_group_name_H-M   'P 1'
#
loop_
_entity.id
_entity.type
_entity.pdbx_description
1 polymer ?
#
loop_
_entity_poly.entity_id
_entity_poly.type
_entity_poly.pdbx_seq_one_letter_code
_entity_poly.pdbx_strand_id
1 'polypeptide(L)'
;MGDYERVSVSDWPALTDHLRDFAGDGEVSESAEGIEVTVGSARFEITRDGRVAAGMPRHDFEDDAVEALYFDHDRGAVRVESGGRSYEFRRPG
;
A
#
# COMPACT_ATOMS: atom_id res chain seq x y z
N MET A 1 9.44 -18.01 1.89
CA MET A 1 8.56 -17.02 2.55
C MET A 1 9.08 -15.71 2.03
N GLY A 2 8.33 -14.98 1.20
CA GLY A 2 8.85 -13.74 0.60
C GLY A 2 9.31 -12.81 1.71
N ASP A 3 10.53 -12.31 1.62
CA ASP A 3 11.09 -11.37 2.58
C ASP A 3 10.38 -10.03 2.34
N TYR A 4 9.39 -9.71 3.18
CA TYR A 4 8.76 -8.40 3.09
C TYR A 4 9.71 -7.33 3.61
N GLU A 5 9.86 -6.25 2.86
CA GLU A 5 10.54 -5.06 3.32
C GLU A 5 9.56 -4.16 4.07
N ARG A 6 9.87 -3.86 5.34
CA ARG A 6 9.06 -2.99 6.18
C ARG A 6 9.48 -1.53 5.98
N VAL A 7 8.54 -0.70 5.51
CA VAL A 7 8.73 0.74 5.33
C VAL A 7 7.79 1.49 6.26
N SER A 8 8.34 2.38 7.09
CA SER A 8 7.58 3.17 8.06
C SER A 8 6.73 4.23 7.36
N VAL A 9 5.51 4.48 7.85
CA VAL A 9 4.69 5.60 7.37
C VAL A 9 5.35 6.95 7.66
N SER A 10 6.17 7.03 8.71
CA SER A 10 6.96 8.23 9.00
C SER A 10 8.10 8.48 8.01
N ASP A 11 8.53 7.45 7.25
CA ASP A 11 9.51 7.59 6.18
C ASP A 11 8.78 7.76 4.84
N TRP A 12 8.08 8.90 4.72
CA TRP A 12 7.24 9.20 3.58
C TRP A 12 7.96 9.13 2.23
N PRO A 13 9.21 9.63 2.08
CA PRO A 13 9.95 9.50 0.83
C PRO A 13 10.19 8.03 0.44
N ALA A 14 10.63 7.19 1.38
CA ALA A 14 10.83 5.76 1.13
C ALA A 14 9.49 5.08 0.78
N LEU A 15 8.41 5.43 1.48
CA LEU A 15 7.08 4.91 1.22
C LEU A 15 6.62 5.22 -0.21
N THR A 16 6.82 6.47 -0.66
CA THR A 16 6.50 6.89 -2.04
C THR A 16 7.31 6.10 -3.06
N ASP A 17 8.62 5.92 -2.84
CA ASP A 17 9.47 5.19 -3.77
C ASP A 17 9.07 3.71 -3.88
N HIS A 18 8.77 3.06 -2.75
CA HIS A 18 8.27 1.68 -2.74
C HIS A 18 6.89 1.55 -3.39
N LEU A 19 5.98 2.50 -3.17
CA LEU A 19 4.66 2.50 -3.81
C LEU A 19 4.75 2.70 -5.33
N ARG A 20 5.72 3.49 -5.81
CA ARG A 20 6.01 3.63 -7.24
C ARG A 20 6.54 2.34 -7.86
N ASP A 21 7.47 1.67 -7.20
CA ASP A 21 7.99 0.38 -7.67
C ASP A 21 6.88 -0.69 -7.67
N PHE A 22 6.07 -0.71 -6.60
CA PHE A 22 4.90 -1.57 -6.51
C PHE A 22 3.87 -1.30 -7.61
N ALA A 23 3.65 -0.03 -7.99
CA ALA A 23 2.72 0.32 -9.05
C ALA A 23 3.16 -0.23 -10.42
N GLY A 24 4.47 -0.31 -10.68
CA GLY A 24 5.00 -0.67 -11.99
C GLY A 24 4.49 0.29 -13.07
N ASP A 25 3.78 -0.24 -14.07
CA ASP A 25 3.11 0.56 -15.12
C ASP A 25 1.79 1.23 -14.66
N GLY A 26 1.42 1.09 -13.39
CA GLY A 26 0.26 1.75 -12.79
C GLY A 26 0.45 3.26 -12.58
N GLU A 27 -0.58 3.91 -12.05
CA GLU A 27 -0.58 5.33 -11.72
C GLU A 27 -0.31 5.53 -10.22
N VAL A 28 0.54 6.50 -9.88
CA VAL A 28 0.77 6.95 -8.51
C VAL A 28 0.50 8.46 -8.43
N SER A 29 -0.43 8.83 -7.54
CA SER A 29 -0.79 10.22 -7.26
C SER A 29 -0.44 10.55 -5.81
N GLU A 30 0.44 11.52 -5.61
CA GLU A 30 0.81 12.02 -4.28
C GLU A 30 0.14 13.37 -4.02
N SER A 31 -0.45 13.53 -2.84
CA SER A 31 -1.13 14.75 -2.41
C SER A 31 -0.72 15.18 -0.99
N ALA A 32 -1.32 16.28 -0.52
CA ALA A 32 -1.19 16.71 0.87
C ALA A 32 -1.81 15.71 1.87
N GLU A 33 -2.73 14.87 1.42
CA GLU A 33 -3.51 13.96 2.26
C GLU A 33 -2.92 12.55 2.29
N GLY A 34 -2.32 12.09 1.18
CA GLY A 34 -1.78 10.74 1.09
C GLY A 34 -1.18 10.40 -0.26
N ILE A 35 -0.95 9.10 -0.48
CA ILE A 35 -0.56 8.52 -1.77
C ILE A 35 -1.69 7.58 -2.21
N GLU A 36 -2.12 7.74 -3.45
CA GLU A 36 -3.01 6.83 -4.15
C GLU A 36 -2.23 6.10 -5.25
N VAL A 37 -2.41 4.78 -5.32
CA VAL A 37 -1.84 3.90 -6.32
C VAL A 37 -2.98 3.18 -7.03
N THR A 38 -3.01 3.25 -8.36
CA THR A 38 -3.97 2.52 -9.18
C THR A 38 -3.22 1.58 -10.13
N VAL A 39 -3.49 0.29 -10.03
CA VAL A 39 -2.92 -0.74 -10.92
C VAL A 39 -4.05 -1.56 -11.54
N GLY A 40 -4.23 -1.44 -12.85
CA GLY A 40 -5.37 -2.05 -13.54
C GLY A 40 -6.71 -1.55 -13.01
N SER A 41 -7.52 -2.44 -12.44
CA SER A 41 -8.82 -2.11 -11.82
C SER A 41 -8.76 -2.00 -10.28
N ALA A 42 -7.56 -2.05 -9.69
CA ALA A 42 -7.38 -2.06 -8.25
C ALA A 42 -6.76 -0.74 -7.77
N ARG A 43 -7.24 -0.26 -6.62
CA ARG A 43 -6.75 0.96 -5.95
C ARG A 43 -6.21 0.63 -4.57
N PHE A 44 -5.10 1.25 -4.23
CA PHE A 44 -4.49 1.26 -2.91
C PHE A 44 -4.21 2.70 -2.50
N GLU A 45 -4.52 3.07 -1.28
CA GLU A 45 -4.33 4.40 -0.74
C GLU A 45 -3.78 4.32 0.67
N ILE A 46 -2.84 5.20 0.99
CA ILE A 46 -2.37 5.42 2.36
C ILE A 46 -2.30 6.91 2.66
N THR A 47 -2.85 7.31 3.81
CA THR A 47 -2.73 8.69 4.32
C THR A 47 -1.51 8.86 5.21
N ARG A 48 -1.09 10.12 5.43
CA ARG A 48 0.03 10.43 6.33
C ARG A 48 -0.21 10.03 7.79
N ASP A 49 -1.48 9.96 8.21
CA ASP A 49 -1.89 9.48 9.53
C ASP A 49 -1.99 7.94 9.59
N GLY A 50 -1.63 7.23 8.51
CA GLY A 50 -1.60 5.77 8.46
C GLY A 50 -2.95 5.12 8.19
N ARG A 51 -3.97 5.86 7.75
CA ARG A 51 -5.21 5.22 7.26
C ARG A 51 -4.90 4.55 5.92
N VAL A 52 -5.21 3.27 5.81
CA VAL A 52 -5.08 2.53 4.56
C VAL A 52 -6.46 2.22 3.99
N ALA A 53 -6.64 2.52 2.71
CA ALA A 53 -7.77 2.05 1.93
C ALA A 53 -7.29 1.18 0.77
N ALA A 54 -7.81 -0.03 0.64
CA ALA A 54 -7.46 -0.92 -0.46
C ALA A 54 -8.70 -1.59 -1.02
N GLY A 55 -8.85 -1.59 -2.35
CA GLY A 55 -10.02 -2.22 -2.95
C GLY A 55 -9.97 -2.47 -4.45
N MET A 56 -10.74 -3.50 -4.82
CA MET A 56 -11.37 -3.67 -6.14
C MET A 56 -12.84 -3.22 -5.99
N PRO A 57 -13.61 -3.02 -7.08
CA PRO A 57 -15.03 -2.62 -7.03
C PRO A 57 -16.03 -3.53 -6.24
N ARG A 58 -15.58 -4.39 -5.33
CA ARG A 58 -16.41 -5.19 -4.42
C ARG A 58 -15.83 -5.44 -3.02
N HIS A 59 -14.65 -4.92 -2.68
CA HIS A 59 -14.06 -5.17 -1.36
C HIS A 59 -13.22 -3.97 -0.94
N ASP A 60 -13.80 -3.11 -0.10
CA ASP A 60 -13.10 -1.99 0.53
C ASP A 60 -12.53 -2.47 1.87
N PHE A 61 -11.22 -2.34 2.04
CA PHE A 61 -10.57 -2.43 3.34
C PHE A 61 -10.32 -1.00 3.83
N GLU A 62 -10.74 -0.68 5.05
CA GLU A 62 -10.42 0.56 5.77
C GLU A 62 -9.91 0.17 7.15
N ASP A 63 -8.67 0.55 7.47
CA ASP A 63 -8.09 0.35 8.80
C ASP A 63 -7.35 1.63 9.21
N ASP A 64 -7.46 1.95 10.50
CA ASP A 64 -6.97 3.19 11.07
C ASP A 64 -5.55 3.02 11.62
N ALA A 65 -4.69 3.97 11.26
CA ALA A 65 -3.37 4.24 11.83
C ALA A 65 -2.36 3.07 11.83
N VAL A 66 -2.02 2.57 10.64
CA VAL A 66 -0.87 1.65 10.49
C VAL A 66 0.45 2.40 10.64
N GLU A 67 1.43 1.76 11.28
CA GLU A 67 2.76 2.36 11.47
C GLU A 67 3.71 2.09 10.30
N ALA A 68 3.43 1.07 9.48
CA ALA A 68 4.27 0.66 8.37
C ALA A 68 3.50 -0.13 7.30
N LEU A 69 4.05 -0.11 6.09
CA LEU A 69 3.71 -1.02 4.99
C LEU A 69 4.82 -2.06 4.79
N TYR A 70 4.45 -3.22 4.29
CA TYR A 70 5.34 -4.35 4.06
C TYR A 70 5.31 -4.74 2.58
N PHE A 71 6.41 -4.57 1.87
CA PHE A 71 6.47 -4.77 0.41
C PHE A 71 7.15 -6.08 0.05
N ASP A 72 6.52 -6.84 -0.85
CA ASP A 72 7.12 -7.99 -1.54
C ASP A 72 6.98 -7.71 -3.05
N HIS A 73 8.00 -7.05 -3.61
CA HIS A 73 8.01 -6.57 -4.99
C HIS A 73 8.08 -7.72 -6.01
N ASP A 74 8.78 -8.81 -5.65
CA ASP A 74 8.81 -10.05 -6.45
C ASP A 74 7.41 -10.63 -6.66
N ARG A 75 6.56 -10.56 -5.63
CA ARG A 75 5.17 -11.06 -5.69
C ARG A 75 4.14 -9.99 -6.03
N GLY A 76 4.57 -8.74 -6.23
CA GLY A 76 3.68 -7.60 -6.45
C GLY A 76 2.64 -7.49 -5.33
N ALA A 77 3.09 -7.56 -4.08
CA ALA A 77 2.23 -7.54 -2.90
C ALA A 77 2.62 -6.44 -1.89
N VAL A 78 1.62 -5.77 -1.33
CA VAL A 78 1.74 -4.91 -0.15
C VAL A 78 0.94 -5.53 0.97
N ARG A 79 1.56 -5.71 2.13
CA ARG A 79 0.90 -6.15 3.34
C ARG A 79 0.79 -5.01 4.34
N VAL A 80 -0.33 -4.98 5.02
CA VAL A 80 -0.71 -4.04 6.07
C VAL A 80 -0.93 -4.82 7.34
N GLU A 81 -0.40 -4.34 8.46
CA GLU A 81 -0.62 -4.93 9.77
C GLU A 81 -1.22 -3.88 10.71
N SER A 82 -2.37 -4.19 11.31
CA SER A 82 -3.05 -3.32 12.28
C SER A 82 -3.81 -4.16 13.30
N GLY A 83 -3.70 -3.82 14.59
CA GLY A 83 -4.49 -4.45 15.66
C GLY A 83 -4.41 -5.98 15.71
N GLY A 84 -3.29 -6.58 15.30
CA GLY A 84 -3.10 -8.04 15.22
C GLY A 84 -3.74 -8.72 13.99
N ARG A 85 -4.26 -7.94 13.04
CA ARG A 85 -4.72 -8.40 11.73
C ARG A 85 -3.67 -8.09 10.68
N SER A 86 -3.60 -8.95 9.67
CA SER A 86 -2.78 -8.74 8.48
C SER A 86 -3.66 -8.78 7.24
N TYR A 87 -3.61 -7.73 6.43
CA TYR A 87 -4.24 -7.68 5.12
C TYR A 87 -3.15 -7.65 4.04
N GLU A 88 -3.28 -8.47 3.00
CA GLU A 88 -2.37 -8.46 1.85
C GLU A 88 -3.14 -8.00 0.61
N PHE A 89 -2.68 -6.91 0.03
CA PHE A 89 -3.06 -6.43 -1.29
C PHE A 89 -2.09 -6.99 -2.33
N ARG A 90 -2.61 -7.51 -3.44
CA ARG A 90 -1.79 -7.89 -4.60
C ARG A 90 -2.27 -7.12 -5.81
N ARG A 91 -1.33 -6.56 -6.56
CA ARG A 91 -1.66 -5.93 -7.84
C ARG A 91 -2.17 -7.01 -8.82
N PRO A 92 -3.18 -6.72 -9.65
CA PRO A 92 -3.57 -7.61 -10.72
C PRO A 92 -2.41 -7.74 -11.72
N GLY A 93 -2.17 -8.98 -12.17
CA GLY A 93 -1.15 -9.32 -13.18
C GLY A 93 -1.70 -9.41 -14.58
#